data_AF-D8F2Z7-F1
#
_entry.id   AF-D8F2Z7-F1
#
_cell.length_a   1.000
_cell.length_b   1.000
_cell.length_c   1.000
_cell.angle_alpha   90.00
_cell.angle_beta   90.00
_cell.angle_gamma   90.00
#
_symmetry.space_group_name_H-M   'P 1'
#
loop_
_entity.id
_entity.type
_entity.pdbx_description
1 polymer ?
#
loop_
_entity_poly.entity_id
_entity_poly.type
_entity_poly.pdbx_seq_one_letter_code
_entity_poly.pdbx_strand_id
1 'polypeptide(L)'
;MHRKKKNLKVPDNASGYFISTVSREVNLSQKTIREYEKMGLVKPRREARTNNRIYSDFDIAQIRQISHLIHQEGFTLPCIKRLLQLAPCWNVFDCDAKEACAAYKFPYKHCYEVRQTEETHCDDSCDHCAIYVNRSDKKAKVLESPMQNNR
;
A
#
# COMPACT_ATOMS: atom_id res chain seq x y z
N MET A 1 36.46 -16.22 -4.97
CA MET A 1 35.60 -16.99 -4.04
C MET A 1 34.13 -16.60 -4.27
N HIS A 2 33.41 -17.38 -5.08
CA HIS A 2 32.00 -17.12 -5.43
C HIS A 2 31.06 -17.62 -4.33
N ARG A 3 30.66 -16.75 -3.40
CA ARG A 3 29.66 -17.10 -2.38
C ARG A 3 28.26 -17.01 -2.98
N LYS A 4 27.76 -18.12 -3.53
CA LYS A 4 26.34 -18.30 -3.92
C LYS A 4 25.44 -17.93 -2.72
N LYS A 5 24.77 -16.77 -2.77
CA LYS A 5 23.78 -16.38 -1.76
C LYS A 5 22.47 -17.13 -2.07
N LYS A 6 22.14 -18.12 -1.23
CA LYS A 6 20.84 -18.80 -1.26
C LYS A 6 19.72 -17.77 -1.15
N ASN A 7 18.83 -17.72 -2.13
CA ASN A 7 17.55 -17.01 -2.03
C ASN A 7 16.73 -17.72 -0.95
N LEU A 8 16.63 -17.11 0.24
CA LEU A 8 15.76 -17.60 1.30
C LEU A 8 14.32 -17.23 0.96
N LYS A 9 13.67 -18.10 0.18
CA LYS A 9 12.22 -18.26 0.22
C LYS A 9 11.86 -18.85 1.59
N VAL A 10 10.82 -18.34 2.23
CA VAL A 10 10.28 -18.92 3.47
C VAL A 10 9.74 -20.32 3.15
N PRO A 11 10.11 -21.40 3.87
CA PRO A 11 9.52 -22.72 3.63
C PRO A 11 8.09 -22.80 4.20
N ASP A 12 7.19 -23.46 3.45
CA ASP A 12 5.81 -23.93 3.75
C ASP A 12 5.14 -23.32 4.99
N ASN A 13 4.25 -22.33 4.89
CA ASN A 13 2.92 -22.39 4.26
C ASN A 13 2.43 -20.98 3.83
N ALA A 14 3.38 -20.05 3.70
CA ALA A 14 3.14 -18.67 3.30
C ALA A 14 4.17 -18.28 2.24
N SER A 15 3.74 -18.24 0.98
CA SER A 15 4.53 -17.77 -0.16
C SER A 15 4.87 -16.28 0.00
N GLY A 16 5.96 -15.97 0.70
CA GLY A 16 6.40 -14.61 0.91
C GLY A 16 7.90 -14.46 1.15
N TYR A 17 8.35 -13.21 1.23
CA TYR A 17 9.76 -12.84 1.18
C TYR A 17 10.14 -12.08 2.45
N PHE A 18 11.38 -12.26 2.91
CA PHE A 18 11.95 -11.39 3.94
C PHE A 18 12.42 -10.05 3.34
N ILE A 19 12.49 -9.02 4.17
CA ILE A 19 12.93 -7.67 3.77
C ILE A 19 14.30 -7.66 3.06
N SER A 20 15.19 -8.58 3.41
CA SER A 20 16.51 -8.69 2.78
C SER A 20 16.44 -9.17 1.33
N THR A 21 15.45 -10.00 0.99
CA THR A 21 15.17 -10.43 -0.39
C THR A 21 14.47 -9.30 -1.14
N VAL A 22 13.43 -8.70 -0.56
CA VAL A 22 12.70 -7.56 -1.14
C VAL A 22 13.66 -6.41 -1.50
N SER A 23 14.55 -6.03 -0.57
CA SER A 23 15.56 -4.99 -0.77
C SER A 23 16.42 -5.22 -2.01
N ARG A 24 16.79 -6.47 -2.32
CA ARG A 24 17.54 -6.80 -3.53
C ARG A 24 16.66 -6.77 -4.78
N GLU A 25 15.44 -7.31 -4.68
CA GLU A 25 14.47 -7.39 -5.79
C GLU A 25 14.00 -6.02 -6.29
N VAL A 26 13.94 -5.02 -5.41
CA VAL A 26 13.47 -3.66 -5.75
C VAL A 26 14.60 -2.64 -5.77
N ASN A 27 15.85 -3.07 -5.53
CA ASN A 27 17.04 -2.22 -5.47
C ASN A 27 16.89 -1.01 -4.51
N LEU A 28 16.29 -1.23 -3.33
CA LEU A 28 16.14 -0.23 -2.27
C LEU A 28 16.80 -0.69 -0.98
N SER A 29 17.27 0.26 -0.18
CA SER A 29 17.75 -0.07 1.17
C SER A 29 16.59 -0.59 2.05
N GLN A 30 16.90 -1.50 2.98
CA GLN A 30 15.90 -1.95 3.97
C GLN A 30 15.35 -0.80 4.81
N LYS A 31 16.14 0.26 5.03
CA LYS A 31 15.71 1.48 5.72
C LYS A 31 14.61 2.19 4.93
N THR A 32 14.77 2.33 3.61
CA THR A 32 13.79 2.95 2.72
C THR A 32 12.47 2.18 2.73
N ILE A 33 12.52 0.84 2.61
CA ILE A 33 11.31 -0.01 2.66
C ILE A 33 10.58 0.17 4.00
N ARG A 34 11.31 0.19 5.11
CA ARG A 34 10.73 0.44 6.44
C ARG A 34 10.10 1.84 6.56
N GLU A 35 10.64 2.84 5.86
CA GLU A 35 10.03 4.17 5.83
C GLU A 35 8.70 4.14 5.06
N TYR A 36 8.60 3.38 3.97
CA TYR A 36 7.33 3.20 3.24
C TYR A 36 6.29 2.53 4.14
N GLU A 37 6.69 1.49 4.89
CA GLU A 37 5.81 0.85 5.89
C GLU A 37 5.37 1.81 6.98
N LYS A 38 6.30 2.57 7.55
CA LYS A 38 6.03 3.55 8.62
C LYS A 38 5.06 4.63 8.16
N MET A 39 5.19 5.05 6.90
CA MET A 39 4.27 5.99 6.26
C MET A 39 2.90 5.37 5.92
N GLY A 40 2.73 4.05 6.10
CA GLY A 40 1.49 3.33 5.83
C GLY A 40 1.28 3.06 4.34
N LEU A 41 2.31 3.16 3.50
CA LEU A 41 2.18 2.96 2.05
C LEU A 41 2.18 1.49 1.66
N VAL A 42 2.77 0.63 2.50
CA VAL A 42 2.86 -0.82 2.33
C VAL A 42 2.69 -1.45 3.71
N LYS A 43 1.99 -2.58 3.82
CA LYS A 43 1.82 -3.27 5.10
C LYS A 43 2.00 -4.79 4.95
N PRO A 44 3.24 -5.29 5.06
CA PRO A 44 3.51 -6.72 4.98
C PRO A 44 2.83 -7.48 6.11
N ARG A 45 2.56 -8.76 5.88
CA ARG A 45 2.06 -9.66 6.92
C ARG A 45 3.13 -9.91 7.96
N ARG A 46 2.72 -10.32 9.16
CA ARG A 46 3.63 -10.77 10.21
C ARG A 46 3.41 -12.26 10.46
N GLU A 47 4.50 -13.02 10.45
CA GLU A 47 4.43 -14.45 10.77
C GLU A 47 4.06 -14.61 12.25
N ALA A 48 3.01 -15.38 12.55
CA ALA A 48 2.44 -15.48 13.89
C ALA A 48 3.44 -15.94 14.96
N ARG A 49 4.38 -16.84 14.60
CA ARG A 49 5.32 -17.44 15.56
C ARG A 49 6.55 -16.59 15.84
N THR A 50 7.13 -15.98 14.81
CA THR A 50 8.40 -15.24 14.94
C THR A 50 8.22 -13.74 14.92
N ASN A 51 7.01 -13.25 14.62
CA ASN A 51 6.69 -11.84 14.39
C ASN A 51 7.53 -11.18 13.28
N ASN A 52 8.13 -12.00 12.41
CA ASN A 52 8.89 -11.52 11.26
C ASN A 52 7.96 -10.96 10.18
N ARG A 53 8.40 -9.91 9.48
CA ARG A 53 7.69 -9.35 8.32
C ARG A 53 7.85 -10.27 7.12
N ILE A 54 6.73 -10.64 6.52
CA ILE A 54 6.63 -11.44 5.31
C ILE A 54 5.92 -10.59 4.25
N TYR A 55 6.64 -10.26 3.19
CA TYR A 55 6.14 -9.48 2.07
C TYR A 55 5.60 -10.43 1.00
N SER A 56 4.47 -10.09 0.43
CA SER A 56 3.86 -10.78 -0.72
C SER A 56 4.43 -10.27 -2.04
N ASP A 57 4.08 -10.91 -3.15
CA ASP A 57 4.37 -10.37 -4.48
C ASP A 57 3.67 -9.01 -4.71
N PHE A 58 2.46 -8.83 -4.15
CA PHE A 58 1.74 -7.56 -4.18
C PHE A 58 2.51 -6.44 -3.47
N ASP A 59 3.05 -6.71 -2.27
CA ASP A 59 3.88 -5.74 -1.54
C ASP A 59 5.12 -5.35 -2.37
N ILE A 60 5.78 -6.31 -3.03
CA ILE A 60 6.95 -6.05 -3.87
C ILE A 60 6.58 -5.18 -5.08
N ALA A 61 5.47 -5.48 -5.76
CA ALA A 61 4.98 -4.69 -6.88
C ALA A 61 4.67 -3.25 -6.45
N GLN A 62 3.99 -3.08 -5.32
CA GLN A 62 3.66 -1.77 -4.76
C GLN A 62 4.93 -0.98 -4.37
N ILE A 63 5.93 -1.61 -3.77
CA ILE A 63 7.22 -0.95 -3.45
C ILE A 63 7.92 -0.47 -4.72
N ARG A 64 7.91 -1.27 -5.81
CA ARG A 64 8.48 -0.87 -7.10
C ARG A 64 7.76 0.35 -7.68
N GLN A 65 6.43 0.36 -7.65
CA GLN A 65 5.62 1.47 -8.14
C GLN A 65 5.85 2.74 -7.32
N ILE A 66 5.85 2.65 -5.98
CA ILE A 66 6.17 3.79 -5.10
C ILE A 66 7.56 4.35 -5.41
N SER A 67 8.55 3.47 -5.61
CA SER A 67 9.90 3.88 -5.99
C SER A 67 9.93 4.62 -7.32
N HIS A 68 9.21 4.12 -8.33
CA HIS A 68 9.08 4.76 -9.64
C HIS A 68 8.45 6.16 -9.52
N LEU A 69 7.30 6.27 -8.83
CA LEU A 69 6.61 7.55 -8.59
C LEU A 69 7.56 8.58 -7.96
N ILE A 70 8.36 8.16 -6.97
CA ILE A 70 9.27 9.06 -6.27
C ILE A 70 10.45 9.48 -7.14
N HIS A 71 11.09 8.53 -7.82
CA HIS A 71 12.37 8.80 -8.51
C HIS A 71 12.21 9.27 -9.95
N GLN A 72 11.08 8.99 -10.59
CA GLN A 72 10.84 9.29 -12.01
C GLN A 72 9.73 10.32 -12.22
N GLU A 73 8.72 10.36 -11.36
CA GLU A 73 7.55 11.24 -11.53
C GLU A 73 7.50 12.41 -10.54
N GLY A 74 8.48 12.52 -9.64
CA GLY A 74 8.59 13.65 -8.70
C GLY A 74 7.61 13.60 -7.52
N PHE A 75 6.98 12.45 -7.26
CA PHE A 75 6.13 12.27 -6.09
C PHE A 75 6.96 12.22 -4.81
N THR A 76 6.32 12.56 -3.70
CA THR A 76 6.89 12.41 -2.36
C THR A 76 6.06 11.44 -1.52
N LEU A 77 6.64 10.89 -0.44
CA LEU A 77 5.89 10.00 0.46
C LEU A 77 4.61 10.66 1.03
N PRO A 78 4.61 11.93 1.46
CA PRO A 78 3.39 12.61 1.89
C PRO A 78 2.36 12.76 0.75
N CYS A 79 2.80 12.99 -0.49
CA CYS A 79 1.92 13.08 -1.65
C CYS A 79 1.18 11.76 -1.89
N ILE A 80 1.92 10.64 -1.96
CA ILE A 80 1.34 9.30 -2.15
C ILE A 80 0.41 8.97 -0.99
N LYS A 81 0.83 9.24 0.26
CA LYS A 81 -0.01 9.04 1.43
C LYS A 81 -1.32 9.84 1.35
N ARG A 82 -1.26 11.08 0.87
CA ARG A 82 -2.46 11.92 0.69
C ARG A 82 -3.40 11.36 -0.36
N LEU A 83 -2.86 10.81 -1.46
CA LEU A 83 -3.66 10.13 -2.48
C LEU A 83 -4.40 8.92 -1.92
N LEU A 84 -3.74 8.08 -1.12
CA LEU A 84 -4.38 6.92 -0.45
C LEU A 84 -5.59 7.31 0.43
N GLN A 85 -5.60 8.53 0.97
CA GLN A 85 -6.67 9.03 1.84
C GLN A 85 -7.84 9.68 1.08
N LEU A 86 -7.59 10.12 -0.16
CA LEU A 86 -8.50 10.97 -0.93
C LEU A 86 -9.11 10.24 -2.14
N ALA A 87 -8.32 9.42 -2.81
CA ALA A 87 -8.74 8.74 -4.01
C ALA A 87 -9.40 7.39 -3.68
N PRO A 88 -10.43 6.98 -4.44
CA PRO A 88 -11.01 5.66 -4.29
C PRO A 88 -10.02 4.57 -4.73
N CYS A 89 -10.22 3.34 -4.23
CA CYS A 89 -9.27 2.25 -4.43
C CYS A 89 -9.04 1.89 -5.90
N TRP A 90 -10.05 2.00 -6.76
CA TRP A 90 -9.91 1.70 -8.19
C TRP A 90 -9.05 2.71 -8.94
N ASN A 91 -8.94 3.96 -8.47
CA ASN A 91 -8.01 4.94 -9.05
C ASN A 91 -6.59 4.75 -8.51
N VAL A 92 -6.46 4.34 -7.25
CA VAL A 92 -5.16 4.13 -6.59
C VAL A 92 -4.47 2.87 -7.11
N PHE A 93 -5.22 1.79 -7.28
CA PHE A 93 -4.70 0.46 -7.65
C PHE A 93 -5.02 0.07 -9.10
N ASP A 94 -5.55 0.99 -9.89
CA ASP A 94 -5.95 0.77 -11.30
C ASP A 94 -6.77 -0.52 -11.47
N CYS A 95 -7.94 -0.57 -10.80
CA CYS A 95 -8.73 -1.81 -10.74
C CYS A 95 -9.52 -2.04 -12.03
N ASP A 96 -9.13 -3.09 -12.78
CA ASP A 96 -9.76 -3.51 -14.03
C ASP A 96 -11.22 -3.95 -13.88
N ALA A 97 -11.59 -4.50 -12.72
CA ALA A 97 -12.93 -5.04 -12.45
C ALA A 97 -13.81 -4.08 -11.62
N LYS A 98 -13.51 -2.78 -11.62
CA LYS A 98 -14.21 -1.80 -10.76
C LYS A 98 -15.72 -1.77 -11.00
N GLU A 99 -16.19 -1.94 -12.23
CA GLU A 99 -17.61 -1.93 -12.60
C GLU A 99 -18.40 -3.05 -11.91
N ALA A 100 -17.75 -4.18 -11.60
CA ALA A 100 -18.34 -5.29 -10.87
C ALA A 100 -18.25 -5.14 -9.33
N CYS A 101 -17.46 -4.19 -8.83
CA CYS A 101 -17.23 -4.01 -7.40
C CYS A 101 -18.32 -3.12 -6.77
N ALA A 102 -18.94 -3.57 -5.67
CA ALA A 102 -19.94 -2.78 -4.95
C ALA A 102 -19.41 -1.38 -4.56
N ALA A 103 -18.13 -1.27 -4.20
CA ALA A 103 -17.53 0.00 -3.81
C ALA A 103 -17.61 1.07 -4.92
N TYR A 104 -17.57 0.66 -6.19
CA TYR A 104 -17.64 1.58 -7.33
C TYR A 104 -19.00 2.27 -7.45
N LYS A 105 -20.07 1.60 -7.00
CA LYS A 105 -21.43 2.15 -6.99
C LYS A 105 -21.61 3.26 -5.93
N PHE A 106 -20.68 3.36 -4.97
CA PHE A 106 -20.71 4.33 -3.88
C PHE A 106 -19.43 5.17 -3.84
N PRO A 107 -19.20 6.07 -4.82
CA PRO A 107 -17.94 6.82 -4.95
C PRO A 107 -17.60 7.74 -3.77
N TYR A 108 -18.58 8.04 -2.92
CA TYR A 108 -18.44 8.83 -1.70
C TYR A 108 -18.10 8.00 -0.45
N LYS A 109 -18.16 6.66 -0.54
CA LYS A 109 -17.78 5.73 0.53
C LYS A 109 -16.45 5.06 0.19
N HIS A 110 -15.68 4.72 1.22
CA HIS A 110 -14.49 3.90 1.05
C HIS A 110 -14.86 2.41 0.90
N CYS A 111 -14.03 1.64 0.19
CA CYS A 111 -14.30 0.22 -0.05
C CYS A 111 -14.49 -0.58 1.24
N TYR A 112 -13.76 -0.25 2.31
CA TYR A 112 -13.88 -0.92 3.61
C TYR A 112 -15.17 -0.59 4.38
N GLU A 113 -15.86 0.49 4.03
CA GLU A 113 -17.18 0.80 4.59
C GLU A 113 -18.24 -0.01 3.85
N VAL A 114 -18.13 -0.06 2.51
CA VAL A 114 -19.04 -0.85 1.66
C VAL A 114 -18.94 -2.35 1.97
N ARG A 115 -17.73 -2.85 2.22
CA ARG A 115 -17.45 -4.26 2.53
C ARG A 115 -18.14 -4.76 3.82
N GLN A 116 -18.68 -3.87 4.66
CA GLN A 116 -19.44 -4.26 5.85
C GLN A 116 -20.85 -4.76 5.50
N THR A 117 -21.39 -4.39 4.34
CA THR A 117 -22.76 -4.70 3.93
C THR A 117 -22.85 -5.37 2.57
N GLU A 118 -21.87 -5.14 1.69
CA GLU A 118 -21.85 -5.67 0.32
C GLU A 118 -20.49 -6.27 -0.02
N GLU A 119 -20.47 -7.22 -0.96
CA GLU A 119 -19.24 -7.86 -1.40
C GLU A 119 -18.39 -6.93 -2.28
N THR A 120 -17.08 -6.89 -2.02
CA THR A 120 -16.12 -6.07 -2.79
C THR A 120 -15.06 -6.96 -3.42
N HIS A 121 -14.57 -6.58 -4.60
CA HIS A 121 -13.67 -7.39 -5.44
C HIS A 121 -12.18 -7.30 -5.03
N CYS A 122 -11.89 -7.05 -3.75
CA CYS A 122 -10.51 -6.98 -3.27
C CYS A 122 -10.06 -8.36 -2.79
N ASP A 123 -8.97 -8.87 -3.37
CA ASP A 123 -8.44 -10.21 -3.09
C ASP A 123 -7.76 -10.31 -1.71
N ASP A 124 -7.14 -9.21 -1.24
CA ASP A 124 -6.45 -9.19 0.05
C ASP A 124 -7.32 -8.58 1.16
N SER A 125 -7.02 -8.95 2.39
CA SER A 125 -7.68 -8.44 3.57
C SER A 125 -7.42 -6.94 3.76
N CYS A 126 -8.43 -6.21 4.24
CA CYS A 126 -8.32 -4.78 4.48
C CYS A 126 -7.16 -4.43 5.41
N ASP A 127 -6.83 -5.29 6.37
CA ASP A 127 -5.72 -5.03 7.29
C ASP A 127 -4.33 -5.02 6.63
N HIS A 128 -4.20 -5.39 5.35
CA HIS A 128 -2.99 -5.24 4.53
C HIS A 128 -3.10 -4.16 3.44
N CYS A 129 -4.29 -3.58 3.25
CA CYS A 129 -4.53 -2.56 2.25
C CYS A 129 -4.01 -1.18 2.68
N ALA A 130 -3.17 -0.55 1.86
CA ALA A 130 -2.62 0.79 2.11
C ALA A 130 -3.70 1.87 2.34
N ILE A 131 -4.88 1.75 1.72
CA ILE A 131 -5.99 2.69 1.97
C ILE A 131 -6.56 2.48 3.37
N TYR A 132 -6.86 1.23 3.74
CA TYR A 132 -7.47 0.92 5.03
C TYR A 132 -6.54 1.19 6.22
N VAL A 133 -5.25 0.94 6.08
CA VAL A 133 -4.29 1.16 7.18
C VAL A 133 -4.15 2.64 7.51
N ASN A 134 -4.43 3.53 6.54
CA ASN A 134 -4.46 4.99 6.72
C ASN A 134 -5.87 5.54 7.02
N ARG A 135 -6.89 4.71 7.24
CA ARG A 135 -8.29 5.14 7.42
C ARG A 135 -8.51 6.10 8.60
N SER A 136 -7.68 5.99 9.64
CA SER A 136 -7.79 6.80 10.86
C SER A 136 -7.09 8.16 10.73
N ASP A 137 -6.32 8.37 9.67
CA ASP A 137 -5.61 9.62 9.48
C ASP A 137 -6.58 10.73 9.08
N LYS A 138 -6.42 11.90 9.70
CA LYS A 138 -7.26 13.06 9.41
C LYS A 138 -7.08 13.49 7.96
N LYS A 139 -8.18 13.58 7.20
CA LYS A 139 -8.20 14.13 5.84
C LYS A 139 -7.87 15.64 5.89
N ALA A 140 -6.61 16.00 5.67
CA ALA A 140 -6.16 17.40 5.64
C ALA A 140 -6.52 18.09 4.31
N LYS A 141 -7.03 19.32 4.32
CA LYS A 141 -7.30 20.03 3.05
C LYS A 141 -6.02 20.10 2.20
N VAL A 142 -6.14 19.86 0.89
CA VAL A 142 -4.99 19.96 -0.03
C VAL A 142 -4.71 21.42 -0.38
N LEU A 143 -5.78 22.19 -0.61
CA LEU A 143 -5.75 23.62 -0.83
C LEU A 143 -6.65 24.32 0.18
N GLU A 144 -6.28 25.54 0.54
CA GLU A 144 -7.12 26.40 1.36
C GLU A 144 -8.36 26.85 0.58
N SER A 145 -9.44 27.17 1.29
CA SER A 145 -10.62 27.74 0.65
C SER A 145 -10.30 29.19 0.26
N PRO A 146 -10.46 29.59 -1.00
CA PRO A 146 -10.12 30.94 -1.46
C PRO A 146 -10.97 32.05 -0.82
N MET A 147 -12.06 31.71 -0.10
CA MET A 147 -13.03 32.67 0.45
C MET A 147 -12.87 32.97 1.97
N GLN A 148 -11.69 32.80 2.55
CA GLN A 148 -11.48 33.02 4.00
C GLN A 148 -10.87 34.37 4.40
N ASN A 149 -10.86 35.38 3.52
CA ASN A 149 -10.56 36.76 3.89
C ASN A 149 -11.76 37.67 3.62
N ASN A 150 -12.67 37.71 4.58
CA ASN A 150 -13.56 38.84 4.84
C ASN A 150 -14.14 38.67 6.25
N ARG A 151 -13.34 39.05 7.25
CA ARG A 151 -13.76 39.51 8.58
C ARG A 151 -12.60 40.26 9.23
#